data_AF-A0A0L0C296-F1
#
_entry.id   AF-A0A0L0C296-F1
#
_cell.length_a   1.000
_cell.length_b   1.000
_cell.length_c   1.000
_cell.angle_alpha   90.00
_cell.angle_beta   90.00
_cell.angle_gamma   90.00
#
_symmetry.space_group_name_H-M   'P 1'
#
loop_
_entity.id
_entity.type
_entity.pdbx_description
1 polymer ?
#
loop_
_entity_poly.entity_id
_entity_poly.type
_entity_poly.pdbx_seq_one_letter_code
_entity_poly.pdbx_strand_id
1 'polypeptide(L)'
;MHITSEVSSTTTNSANQSKKGSSNRNSNNETNNNNSNTTNNNNNSKEGASTKKPVDTSPYLTPENLIERTVDVLLAEHPGELVKTGSPHIVCTTLPTHWRSNKTLPIAFKVLALGEVMDGTIVTIRAGNDENFCGELRNCTAVMKNQVAKFNDLRFVGRSGRGK
;
A
#
# COMPACT_ATOMS: atom_id res chain seq x y z
N MET A 1 -20.53 -14.17 24.52
CA MET A 1 -19.69 -14.45 23.34
C MET A 1 -18.38 -13.71 23.54
N HIS A 2 -17.33 -14.40 23.97
CA HIS A 2 -16.02 -13.79 24.24
C HIS A 2 -15.18 -13.86 22.97
N ILE A 3 -14.65 -12.72 22.55
CA ILE A 3 -13.69 -12.58 21.45
C ILE A 3 -12.33 -12.36 22.12
N THR A 4 -11.41 -13.30 21.94
CA THR A 4 -9.99 -13.10 22.29
C THR A 4 -9.18 -13.10 21.00
N SER A 5 -8.55 -11.97 20.70
CA SER A 5 -7.56 -11.84 19.64
C SER A 5 -6.16 -11.97 20.26
N GLU A 6 -5.48 -13.08 20.01
CA GLU A 6 -4.09 -13.26 20.43
C GLU A 6 -3.16 -12.91 19.26
N VAL A 7 -2.21 -12.03 19.54
CA VAL A 7 -1.12 -11.66 18.64
C VAL A 7 0.10 -12.48 19.07
N SER A 8 0.61 -13.34 18.21
CA SER A 8 1.88 -14.05 18.44
C SER A 8 2.94 -13.57 17.45
N SER A 9 3.97 -12.90 17.97
CA SER A 9 5.21 -12.59 17.27
C SER A 9 6.26 -13.67 17.61
N THR A 10 6.56 -14.55 16.66
CA THR A 10 7.66 -15.50 16.80
C THR A 10 8.89 -15.04 16.04
N THR A 11 9.89 -14.58 16.78
CA THR A 11 11.27 -14.43 16.32
C THR A 11 11.92 -15.81 16.35
N THR A 12 12.45 -16.30 15.23
CA THR A 12 13.37 -17.46 15.24
C THR A 12 14.68 -17.04 14.62
N ASN A 13 15.75 -17.25 15.39
CA ASN A 13 17.13 -17.00 14.99
C ASN A 13 17.86 -18.35 14.91
N SER A 14 18.72 -18.47 13.90
CA SER A 14 19.89 -19.36 13.78
C SER A 14 19.69 -20.83 13.36
N ALA A 15 20.18 -21.15 12.15
CA ALA A 15 21.21 -22.18 11.96
C ALA A 15 21.95 -22.03 10.61
N ASN A 16 23.27 -21.92 10.71
CA ASN A 16 24.28 -21.85 9.64
C ASN A 16 24.33 -23.15 8.81
N GLN A 17 24.42 -23.04 7.48
CA GLN A 17 25.04 -24.08 6.64
C GLN A 17 26.00 -23.45 5.63
N SER A 18 27.26 -23.88 5.74
CA SER A 18 28.41 -23.53 4.92
C SER A 18 28.35 -24.14 3.53
N LYS A 19 28.57 -23.34 2.48
CA LYS A 19 29.14 -23.81 1.21
C LYS A 19 30.22 -22.85 0.71
N LYS A 20 31.42 -23.41 0.55
CA LYS A 20 32.60 -22.83 -0.13
C LYS A 20 32.33 -22.66 -1.63
N GLY A 21 32.79 -21.55 -2.18
CA GLY A 21 32.92 -21.31 -3.61
C GLY A 21 33.73 -20.05 -3.86
N SER A 22 35.01 -20.21 -4.14
CA SER A 22 36.00 -19.14 -4.39
C SER A 22 35.83 -18.52 -5.78
N SER A 23 35.88 -17.18 -5.90
CA SER A 23 36.78 -16.44 -6.81
C SER A 23 36.50 -14.92 -6.84
N ASN A 24 37.41 -14.19 -6.19
CA ASN A 24 38.16 -13.02 -6.66
C ASN A 24 37.48 -11.94 -7.55
N ARG A 25 37.35 -10.70 -7.02
CA ARG A 25 37.88 -9.45 -7.63
C ARG A 25 37.69 -8.20 -6.72
N ASN A 26 38.84 -7.61 -6.37
CA ASN A 26 39.19 -6.20 -6.14
C ASN A 26 38.15 -5.17 -5.66
N SER A 27 38.40 -4.68 -4.44
CA SER A 27 38.87 -3.32 -4.09
C SER A 27 38.20 -2.10 -4.76
N ASN A 28 37.49 -1.29 -3.97
CA ASN A 28 38.06 -0.05 -3.44
C ASN A 28 37.15 0.57 -2.36
N ASN A 29 37.78 0.83 -1.21
CA ASN A 29 37.28 1.72 -0.16
C ASN A 29 37.26 3.15 -0.70
N GLU A 30 36.12 3.82 -0.60
CA GLU A 30 36.11 5.29 -0.49
C GLU A 30 35.50 5.67 0.85
N THR A 31 36.43 5.94 1.77
CA THR A 31 36.19 6.71 2.99
C THR A 31 36.08 8.18 2.57
N ASN A 32 34.89 8.77 2.67
CA ASN A 32 34.79 10.23 2.70
C ASN A 32 34.24 10.67 4.05
N ASN A 33 35.20 10.87 4.96
CA ASN A 33 35.07 11.81 6.06
C ASN A 33 34.86 13.20 5.45
N ASN A 34 33.82 13.92 5.86
CA ASN A 34 33.92 15.37 5.95
C ASN A 34 33.26 15.88 7.23
N ASN A 35 34.12 16.58 7.94
CA ASN A 35 34.00 17.19 9.25
C ASN A 35 33.24 18.53 9.16
N SER A 36 32.62 18.90 10.29
CA SER A 36 32.39 20.28 10.77
C SER A 36 31.62 21.27 9.87
N ASN A 37 30.49 21.79 10.34
CA ASN A 37 30.51 22.90 11.30
C ASN A 37 29.08 23.29 11.74
N THR A 38 29.00 23.56 13.03
CA THR A 38 27.92 24.22 13.74
C THR A 38 27.69 25.62 13.19
N THR A 39 26.43 25.97 12.89
CA THR A 39 25.95 27.35 13.02
C THR A 39 24.56 27.33 13.64
N ASN A 40 24.53 27.62 14.94
CA ASN A 40 23.34 28.07 15.66
C ASN A 40 22.82 29.35 15.00
N ASN A 41 21.56 29.38 14.60
CA ASN A 41 20.83 30.63 14.44
C ASN A 41 19.56 30.57 15.30
N ASN A 42 19.74 31.04 16.54
CA ASN A 42 18.65 31.51 17.40
C ASN A 42 18.11 32.81 16.80
N ASN A 43 16.85 32.83 16.40
CA ASN A 43 16.10 34.08 16.26
C ASN A 43 14.90 34.04 17.21
N ASN A 44 15.08 34.73 18.34
CA ASN A 44 14.05 35.06 19.31
C ASN A 44 13.47 36.42 18.89
N SER A 45 12.21 36.45 18.46
CA SER A 45 11.44 37.68 18.30
C SER A 45 10.14 37.57 19.10
N LYS A 46 10.06 38.45 20.09
CA LYS A 46 9.00 38.64 21.07
C LYS A 46 7.62 38.91 20.46
N GLU A 47 6.63 38.39 21.19
CA GLU A 47 5.33 38.98 21.54
C GLU A 47 4.47 39.64 20.44
N GLY A 48 3.30 39.02 20.23
CA GLY A 48 2.15 39.65 19.59
C GLY A 48 0.88 38.89 19.96
N ALA A 49 0.34 39.17 21.15
CA ALA A 49 -0.97 38.66 21.58
C ALA A 49 -2.02 38.99 20.52
N SER A 50 -2.53 37.96 19.85
CA SER A 50 -3.67 38.06 18.95
C SER A 50 -4.57 36.85 19.20
N THR A 51 -5.58 37.10 20.03
CA THR A 51 -6.94 36.54 19.95
C THR A 51 -7.09 35.28 19.09
N LYS A 52 -7.14 34.12 19.75
CA LYS A 52 -7.63 32.86 19.15
C LYS A 52 -9.08 33.07 18.70
N LYS A 53 -9.29 33.52 17.46
CA LYS A 53 -10.57 33.36 16.78
C LYS A 53 -10.73 31.87 16.45
N PRO A 54 -11.86 31.24 16.76
CA PRO A 54 -12.12 29.89 16.29
C PRO A 54 -12.09 29.91 14.76
N VAL A 55 -11.28 29.03 14.16
CA VAL A 55 -11.35 28.74 12.72
C VAL A 55 -12.79 28.30 12.44
N ASP A 56 -13.51 29.04 11.59
CA ASP A 56 -14.83 28.66 11.08
C ASP A 56 -14.71 27.31 10.38
N THR A 57 -14.95 26.24 11.13
CA THR A 57 -15.02 24.89 10.61
C THR A 57 -16.41 24.74 10.03
N SER A 58 -16.61 25.28 8.83
CA SER A 58 -17.81 24.96 8.05
C SER A 58 -17.83 23.44 7.86
N PRO A 59 -18.92 22.74 8.24
CA PRO A 59 -19.00 21.27 8.22
C PRO A 59 -18.89 20.64 6.82
N TYR A 60 -18.64 21.45 5.78
CA TYR A 60 -18.57 21.04 4.39
C TYR A 60 -17.15 20.79 3.86
N LEU A 61 -16.09 21.25 4.54
CA LEU A 61 -14.70 21.23 4.03
C LEU A 61 -13.76 20.40 4.92
N THR A 62 -14.21 19.23 5.36
CA THR A 62 -13.32 18.26 6.02
C THR A 62 -12.50 17.49 4.98
N PRO A 63 -11.27 17.05 5.30
CA PRO A 63 -10.48 16.18 4.44
C PRO A 63 -11.24 14.93 3.98
N GLU A 64 -12.08 14.38 4.85
CA GLU A 64 -12.92 13.21 4.59
C GLU A 64 -13.96 13.49 3.49
N ASN A 65 -14.67 14.62 3.56
CA ASN A 65 -15.65 15.01 2.55
C ASN A 65 -14.98 15.26 1.18
N LEU A 66 -13.73 15.72 1.17
CA LEU A 66 -12.96 15.91 -0.06
C LEU A 66 -12.60 14.58 -0.69
N ILE A 67 -12.15 13.60 0.11
CA ILE A 67 -11.82 12.26 -0.37
C ILE A 67 -13.06 11.60 -0.98
N GLU A 68 -14.21 11.66 -0.29
CA GLU A 68 -15.46 11.09 -0.81
C GLU A 68 -15.82 11.67 -2.18
N ARG A 69 -15.71 13.00 -2.34
CA ARG A 69 -15.93 13.67 -3.64
C ARG A 69 -14.93 13.21 -4.70
N THR A 70 -13.65 13.09 -4.37
CA THR A 70 -12.64 12.62 -5.30
C THR A 70 -12.92 11.19 -5.76
N VAL A 71 -13.35 10.31 -4.85
CA VAL A 71 -13.74 8.95 -5.23
C VAL A 71 -14.89 8.98 -6.22
N ASP A 72 -15.92 9.77 -5.95
CA ASP A 72 -17.11 9.83 -6.81
C ASP A 72 -16.76 10.37 -8.20
N VAL A 73 -15.83 11.33 -8.30
CA VAL A 73 -15.30 11.80 -9.58
C VAL A 73 -14.56 10.69 -10.34
N LEU A 74 -13.66 9.96 -9.67
CA LEU A 74 -12.92 8.85 -10.30
C LEU A 74 -13.84 7.73 -10.79
N LEU A 75 -14.89 7.42 -10.03
CA LEU A 75 -15.89 6.41 -10.41
C LEU A 75 -16.76 6.89 -11.58
N ALA A 76 -17.05 8.19 -11.68
CA ALA A 76 -17.80 8.76 -12.78
C ALA A 76 -16.98 8.82 -14.08
N GLU A 77 -15.67 9.08 -13.98
CA GLU A 77 -14.76 9.10 -15.14
C GLU A 77 -14.54 7.69 -15.72
N HIS A 78 -14.56 6.67 -14.86
CA HIS A 78 -14.34 5.27 -15.25
C HIS A 78 -15.47 4.34 -14.76
N PRO A 79 -16.69 4.47 -15.33
CA PRO A 79 -17.86 3.76 -14.83
C PRO A 79 -17.68 2.25 -14.99
N GLY A 80 -17.76 1.53 -13.87
CA GLY A 80 -17.66 0.07 -13.80
C GLY A 80 -16.23 -0.50 -13.84
N GLU A 81 -15.21 0.31 -14.18
CA GLU A 81 -13.82 -0.14 -14.12
C GLU A 81 -13.30 -0.17 -12.67
N LEU A 82 -13.70 0.79 -11.84
CA LEU A 82 -13.22 0.93 -10.47
C LEU A 82 -14.33 0.69 -9.44
N VAL A 83 -13.95 0.21 -8.26
CA VAL A 83 -14.83 -0.06 -7.12
C VAL A 83 -14.20 0.43 -5.81
N LYS A 84 -15.05 0.92 -4.89
CA LYS A 84 -14.65 1.28 -3.52
C LYS A 84 -14.24 0.01 -2.76
N THR A 85 -13.17 0.10 -1.97
CA THR A 85 -12.77 -0.98 -1.05
C THR A 85 -13.35 -0.74 0.35
N GLY A 86 -13.02 -1.60 1.31
CA GLY A 86 -13.34 -1.35 2.73
C GLY A 86 -12.52 -0.21 3.36
N SER A 87 -11.50 0.31 2.66
CA SER A 87 -10.74 1.48 3.08
C SER A 87 -11.19 2.73 2.32
N PRO A 88 -11.39 3.88 2.99
CA PRO A 88 -11.80 5.12 2.34
C PRO A 88 -10.70 5.70 1.44
N HIS A 89 -9.45 5.29 1.61
CA HIS A 89 -8.30 5.83 0.87
C HIS A 89 -7.86 4.94 -0.31
N ILE A 90 -8.55 3.82 -0.56
CA ILE A 90 -8.15 2.84 -1.57
C ILE A 90 -9.34 2.49 -2.46
N VAL A 91 -9.13 2.58 -3.76
CA VAL A 91 -10.04 2.06 -4.79
C VAL A 91 -9.27 1.07 -5.67
N CYS A 92 -9.97 0.11 -6.28
CA CYS A 92 -9.33 -0.87 -7.14
C CYS A 92 -10.17 -1.20 -8.36
N THR A 93 -9.58 -1.90 -9.32
CA THR A 93 -10.30 -2.38 -10.49
C THR A 93 -11.35 -3.42 -10.10
N THR A 94 -12.56 -3.30 -10.64
CA THR A 94 -13.61 -4.31 -10.47
C THR A 94 -13.17 -5.66 -11.04
N LEU A 95 -13.33 -6.73 -10.27
CA LEU A 95 -13.04 -8.09 -10.72
C LEU A 95 -14.30 -8.74 -11.32
N PRO A 96 -14.15 -9.64 -12.32
CA PRO A 96 -15.26 -10.48 -12.78
C PRO A 96 -15.84 -11.31 -11.63
N THR A 97 -17.17 -11.45 -11.61
CA THR A 97 -17.88 -12.24 -10.57
C THR A 97 -17.51 -13.71 -10.58
N HIS A 98 -17.29 -14.27 -11.78
CA HIS A 98 -16.78 -15.62 -11.97
C HIS A 98 -15.69 -15.58 -13.03
N TRP A 99 -14.53 -16.16 -12.71
CA TRP A 99 -13.41 -16.25 -13.63
C TRP A 99 -12.78 -17.63 -13.61
N ARG A 100 -12.25 -18.05 -14.76
CA ARG A 100 -11.55 -19.32 -14.88
C ARG A 100 -10.23 -19.26 -14.12
N SER A 101 -9.93 -20.29 -13.32
CA SER A 101 -8.65 -20.37 -12.63
C SER A 101 -7.46 -20.32 -13.60
N ASN A 102 -6.39 -19.65 -13.15
CA ASN A 102 -5.13 -19.42 -13.85
C ASN A 102 -5.27 -18.77 -15.25
N LYS A 103 -6.43 -18.17 -15.54
CA LYS A 103 -6.65 -17.37 -16.75
C LYS A 103 -6.36 -15.90 -16.46
N THR A 104 -5.69 -15.24 -17.39
CA THR A 104 -5.50 -13.78 -17.38
C THR A 104 -6.83 -13.06 -17.23
N LEU A 105 -6.89 -12.03 -16.38
CA LEU A 105 -8.07 -11.19 -16.22
C LEU A 105 -8.38 -10.42 -17.52
N PRO A 106 -9.66 -10.10 -17.78
CA PRO A 106 -10.02 -9.36 -19.00
C PRO A 106 -9.46 -7.93 -18.99
N ILE A 107 -9.25 -7.38 -17.80
CA ILE A 107 -8.68 -6.06 -17.56
C ILE A 107 -7.56 -6.21 -16.54
N ALA A 108 -6.48 -5.45 -16.72
CA ALA A 108 -5.39 -5.43 -15.75
C ALA A 108 -5.88 -4.87 -14.41
N PHE A 109 -5.64 -5.60 -13.33
CA PHE A 109 -6.02 -5.17 -11.98
C PHE A 109 -5.11 -4.02 -11.53
N LYS A 110 -5.70 -2.95 -11.01
CA LYS A 110 -5.00 -1.79 -10.44
C LYS A 110 -5.51 -1.52 -9.04
N VAL A 111 -4.62 -1.03 -8.17
CA VAL A 111 -4.96 -0.45 -6.88
C VAL A 111 -4.54 1.01 -6.92
N LEU A 112 -5.45 1.92 -6.57
CA LEU A 112 -5.21 3.35 -6.54
C LEU A 112 -5.31 3.85 -5.10
N ALA A 113 -4.36 4.67 -4.70
CA ALA A 113 -4.32 5.32 -3.40
C ALA A 113 -4.74 6.79 -3.51
N LEU A 114 -5.72 7.20 -2.71
CA LEU A 114 -6.26 8.56 -2.74
C LEU A 114 -5.48 9.51 -1.82
N GLY A 115 -4.88 8.97 -0.76
CA GLY A 115 -3.89 9.67 0.07
C GLY A 115 -2.47 9.34 -0.39
N GLU A 116 -1.52 10.21 -0.08
CA GLU A 116 -0.12 10.09 -0.51
C GLU A 116 0.51 8.76 -0.10
N VAL A 117 1.04 8.01 -1.09
CA VAL A 117 1.78 6.77 -0.87
C VAL A 117 3.08 6.86 -1.67
N MET A 118 4.21 6.71 -0.99
CA MET A 118 5.52 6.83 -1.61
C MET A 118 5.69 5.83 -2.77
N ASP A 119 6.22 6.31 -3.89
CA ASP A 119 6.62 5.48 -5.02
C ASP A 119 7.61 4.40 -4.58
N GLY A 120 7.49 3.21 -5.17
CA GLY A 120 8.27 2.05 -4.74
C GLY A 120 7.61 1.22 -3.65
N THR A 121 6.54 1.71 -3.02
CA THR A 121 5.78 0.92 -2.02
C THR A 121 5.24 -0.37 -2.65
N ILE A 122 5.53 -1.50 -2.02
CA ILE A 122 5.09 -2.81 -2.50
C ILE A 122 3.63 -3.04 -2.10
N VAL A 123 2.80 -3.37 -3.09
CA VAL A 123 1.39 -3.71 -2.90
C VAL A 123 1.21 -5.20 -3.20
N THR A 124 0.67 -5.94 -2.23
CA THR A 124 0.39 -7.36 -2.37
C THR A 124 -1.10 -7.66 -2.26
N ILE A 125 -1.63 -8.51 -3.14
CA ILE A 125 -3.01 -9.00 -3.07
C ILE A 125 -3.02 -10.38 -2.41
N ARG A 126 -4.01 -10.59 -1.55
CA ARG A 126 -4.36 -11.88 -0.97
C ARG A 126 -5.81 -12.18 -1.28
N ALA A 127 -6.12 -13.45 -1.49
CA ALA A 127 -7.48 -13.93 -1.65
C ALA A 127 -7.73 -15.02 -0.61
N GLY A 128 -8.95 -15.07 -0.08
CA GLY A 128 -9.32 -16.09 0.88
C GLY A 128 -10.82 -16.07 1.17
N ASN A 129 -11.33 -17.22 1.60
CA ASN A 129 -12.67 -17.42 2.14
C ASN A 129 -12.64 -18.56 3.17
N ASP A 130 -13.80 -18.95 3.72
CA ASP A 130 -13.84 -19.97 4.78
C ASP A 130 -13.37 -21.37 4.33
N GLU A 131 -13.44 -21.68 3.03
CA GLU A 131 -13.00 -22.97 2.49
C GLU A 131 -11.52 -22.96 2.15
N ASN A 132 -11.05 -21.83 1.65
CA ASN A 132 -9.67 -21.62 1.26
C ASN A 132 -9.18 -20.30 1.86
N PHE A 133 -8.63 -20.37 3.06
CA PHE A 133 -8.14 -19.18 3.79
C PHE A 133 -7.06 -18.41 3.02
N CYS A 134 -6.27 -19.10 2.19
CA CYS A 134 -5.22 -18.49 1.39
C CYS A 134 -5.25 -19.04 -0.04
N GLY A 135 -6.06 -18.40 -0.87
CA GLY A 135 -6.14 -18.68 -2.30
C GLY A 135 -4.80 -18.43 -2.99
N GLU A 136 -4.34 -19.42 -3.76
CA GLU A 136 -3.14 -19.29 -4.56
C GLU A 136 -3.34 -18.24 -5.67
N LEU A 137 -2.41 -17.31 -5.76
CA LEU A 137 -2.37 -16.25 -6.77
C LEU A 137 -1.04 -16.26 -7.51
N ARG A 138 -1.04 -15.75 -8.75
CA ARG A 138 0.18 -15.45 -9.51
C ARG A 138 0.26 -13.96 -9.77
N ASN A 139 1.48 -13.43 -9.77
CA ASN A 139 1.75 -12.01 -10.01
C ASN A 139 0.94 -11.10 -9.08
N CYS A 140 0.77 -11.52 -7.82
CA CYS A 140 -0.01 -10.81 -6.80
C CYS A 140 0.76 -9.67 -6.11
N THR A 141 1.90 -9.27 -6.65
CA THR A 141 2.72 -8.17 -6.14
C THR A 141 2.91 -7.13 -7.24
N ALA A 142 2.73 -5.86 -6.89
CA ALA A 142 2.97 -4.72 -7.76
C ALA A 142 3.68 -3.61 -6.97
N VAL A 143 4.21 -2.64 -7.70
CA VAL A 143 4.87 -1.46 -7.12
C VAL A 143 3.95 -0.27 -7.29
N MET A 144 3.74 0.48 -6.22
CA MET A 144 3.03 1.76 -6.27
C MET A 144 3.87 2.77 -7.04
N LYS A 145 3.25 3.42 -8.02
CA LYS A 145 3.86 4.52 -8.77
C LYS A 145 2.79 5.54 -9.12
N ASN A 146 3.02 6.80 -8.78
CA ASN A 146 2.07 7.89 -9.01
C ASN A 146 0.68 7.52 -8.48
N GLN A 147 0.62 7.00 -7.25
CA GLN A 147 -0.63 6.59 -6.60
C GLN A 147 -1.35 5.39 -7.24
N VAL A 148 -0.74 4.72 -8.23
CA VAL A 148 -1.31 3.54 -8.90
C VAL A 148 -0.35 2.36 -8.85
N ALA A 149 -0.81 1.24 -8.31
CA ALA A 149 -0.13 -0.05 -8.41
C ALA A 149 -0.83 -0.92 -9.46
N LYS A 150 -0.19 -1.09 -10.62
CA LYS A 150 -0.71 -1.91 -11.72
C LYS A 150 -0.12 -3.32 -11.64
N PHE A 151 -1.00 -4.32 -11.53
CA PHE A 151 -0.59 -5.72 -11.47
C PHE A 151 -0.40 -6.26 -12.89
N ASN A 152 0.79 -6.80 -13.15
CA ASN A 152 1.11 -7.37 -14.44
C ASN A 152 0.58 -8.81 -14.50
N ASP A 153 -0.57 -9.00 -15.15
CA ASP A 153 -1.19 -10.32 -15.34
C ASP A 153 -1.46 -11.03 -14.00
N LEU A 154 -2.15 -10.35 -13.08
CA LEU A 154 -2.68 -10.98 -11.86
C LEU A 154 -3.59 -12.16 -12.22
N ARG A 155 -3.38 -13.31 -11.58
CA ARG A 155 -4.24 -14.49 -11.77
C ARG A 155 -4.63 -15.14 -10.46
N PHE A 156 -5.85 -15.64 -10.43
CA PHE A 156 -6.39 -16.48 -9.36
C PHE A 156 -6.19 -17.95 -9.76
N VAL A 157 -5.35 -18.69 -9.05
CA VAL A 157 -5.06 -20.10 -9.32
C VAL A 157 -5.96 -21.01 -8.47
N GLY A 158 -6.08 -20.68 -7.18
CA GLY A 158 -6.99 -21.37 -6.26
C GLY A 158 -8.45 -21.22 -6.67
N ARG A 159 -9.28 -22.22 -6.34
CA ARG A 159 -10.74 -22.20 -6.53
C ARG A 159 -11.42 -21.70 -5.25
N SER A 160 -12.52 -20.95 -5.38
CA SER A 160 -13.30 -20.44 -4.23
C SER A 160 -14.21 -21.47 -3.58
N GLY A 161 -14.45 -22.61 -4.25
CA GLY A 161 -15.49 -23.57 -3.86
C GLY A 161 -16.65 -23.59 -4.85
N ARG A 162 -17.72 -24.34 -4.55
CA ARG A 162 -18.94 -24.35 -5.38
C ARG A 162 -19.90 -23.28 -4.85
N GLY A 163 -20.17 -22.24 -5.65
CA GLY A 163 -21.19 -21.22 -5.34
C GLY A 163 -20.76 -20.11 -4.39
N LYS A 164 -19.45 -19.88 -4.23
CA LYS A 164 -18.86 -18.75 -3.49
C LYS A 164 -18.29 -17.70 -4.42
#